data_AF-A0A976XH86-F1
#
_entry.id   AF-A0A976XH86-F1
#
_cell.length_a   1.000
_cell.length_b   1.000
_cell.length_c   1.000
_cell.angle_alpha   90.00
_cell.angle_beta   90.00
_cell.angle_gamma   90.00
#
_symmetry.space_group_name_H-M   'P 1'
#
loop_
_entity.id
_entity.type
_entity.pdbx_description
1 polymer ?
#
loop_
_entity_poly.entity_id
_entity_poly.type
_entity_poly.pdbx_seq_one_letter_code
_entity_poly.pdbx_strand_id
1 'polypeptide(L)'
;MRLATFQALSALGALAMADAIPLKRSFLHLSAQEASTSMSLQEMLDDKCRVFGEEACTDKKLTHYCGVKMYARKDMGTASQKNKVWRCYAEFALHMDVSGENCVDDCGNMKSCFGAVVGSSTAHLTNTAALEALITSNKKTDCSTEEPAVEDVAVEEPSSSV
;
A
#
# COMPACT_ATOMS: atom_id res chain seq x y z
N MET A 1 45.84 31.45 10.17
CA MET A 1 45.56 31.87 11.57
C MET A 1 44.42 31.03 12.12
N ARG A 2 44.73 30.23 13.14
CA ARG A 2 43.93 29.58 14.20
C ARG A 2 42.49 29.08 13.92
N LEU A 3 42.36 27.75 14.15
CA LEU A 3 41.18 26.95 14.45
C LEU A 3 40.29 27.55 15.56
N ALA A 4 38.99 27.23 15.51
CA ALA A 4 38.16 27.09 16.71
C ALA A 4 37.13 25.97 16.52
N THR A 5 37.50 24.79 17.02
CA THR A 5 36.66 23.65 17.38
C THR A 5 35.66 24.04 18.48
N PHE A 6 34.38 23.66 18.33
CA PHE A 6 33.42 23.64 19.43
C PHE A 6 33.16 22.18 19.84
N GLN A 7 33.85 21.74 20.88
CA GLN A 7 33.43 20.61 21.72
C GLN A 7 32.54 21.16 22.83
N ALA A 8 31.38 20.54 23.05
CA ALA A 8 30.66 20.65 24.31
C ALA A 8 30.27 19.25 24.77
N LEU A 9 31.06 18.73 25.73
CA LEU A 9 30.70 17.63 26.61
C LEU A 9 29.72 18.14 27.67
N SER A 10 28.66 17.40 27.94
CA SER A 10 27.89 17.39 29.20
C SER A 10 26.91 16.21 29.13
N ALA A 11 26.67 15.38 30.14
CA ALA A 11 27.31 15.15 31.42
C ALA A 11 26.86 13.73 31.85
N LEU A 12 27.72 13.04 32.61
CA LEU A 12 27.37 11.80 33.31
C LEU A 12 26.26 12.07 34.33
N GLY A 13 25.22 11.23 34.31
CA GLY A 13 24.19 11.19 35.33
C GLY A 13 23.82 9.74 35.62
N ALA A 14 24.64 9.08 36.44
CA ALA A 14 24.29 7.81 37.05
C ALA A 14 23.51 8.09 38.35
N LEU A 15 22.29 7.56 38.45
CA LEU A 15 21.58 7.38 39.71
C LEU A 15 21.06 5.95 39.73
N ALA A 16 21.81 5.11 40.45
CA ALA A 16 21.35 3.82 40.91
C ALA A 16 20.39 4.04 42.10
N MET A 17 19.25 3.36 42.09
CA MET A 17 18.50 3.02 43.30
C MET A 17 18.14 1.54 43.19
N ALA A 18 18.73 0.77 44.12
CA ALA A 18 18.36 -0.61 44.38
C ALA A 18 17.20 -0.62 45.36
N ASP A 19 16.13 -1.36 45.04
CA ASP A 19 15.27 -1.96 46.04
C ASP A 19 14.76 -3.30 45.51
N ALA A 20 15.11 -4.36 46.24
CA ALA A 20 14.71 -5.72 45.96
C ALA A 20 13.33 -5.98 46.57
N ILE A 21 12.34 -6.27 45.72
CA ILE A 21 11.05 -6.83 46.16
C ILE A 21 10.98 -8.28 45.66
N PRO A 22 11.06 -9.29 46.55
CA PRO A 22 10.86 -10.67 46.15
C PRO A 22 9.36 -10.99 46.18
N LEU A 23 8.68 -10.84 45.05
CA LEU A 23 7.35 -11.42 44.87
C LEU A 23 7.43 -12.65 43.97
N LYS A 24 7.42 -13.82 44.63
CA LYS A 24 6.97 -15.07 44.04
C LYS A 24 5.57 -14.86 43.46
N ARG A 25 5.44 -14.87 42.14
CA ARG A 25 4.24 -15.40 41.49
C ARG A 25 4.58 -15.95 40.12
N SER A 26 4.71 -17.27 40.09
CA SER A 26 4.73 -18.06 38.88
C SER A 26 3.43 -17.89 38.10
N PHE A 27 3.56 -17.96 36.78
CA PHE A 27 2.52 -18.16 35.76
C PHE A 27 1.47 -17.05 35.64
N LEU A 28 1.74 -16.10 34.75
CA LEU A 28 1.18 -16.16 33.39
C LEU A 28 2.24 -15.65 32.43
N HIS A 29 2.82 -16.57 31.65
CA HIS A 29 3.52 -16.20 30.42
C HIS A 29 2.42 -15.65 29.52
N LEU A 30 2.21 -14.33 29.56
CA LEU A 30 1.45 -13.64 28.55
C LEU A 30 2.27 -13.80 27.26
N SER A 31 2.05 -14.89 26.54
CA SER A 31 2.30 -14.87 25.12
C SER A 31 1.35 -13.82 24.57
N ALA A 32 1.82 -12.57 24.53
CA ALA A 32 1.46 -11.68 23.47
C ALA A 32 1.84 -12.44 22.21
N GLN A 33 0.91 -13.26 21.73
CA GLN A 33 0.83 -13.56 20.33
C GLN A 33 0.64 -12.19 19.72
N GLU A 34 1.74 -11.56 19.31
CA GLU A 34 1.71 -10.53 18.30
C GLU A 34 1.19 -11.22 17.05
N ALA A 35 -0.13 -11.40 16.99
CA ALA A 35 -0.83 -11.47 15.74
C ALA A 35 -0.67 -10.08 15.13
N SER A 36 0.50 -9.82 14.57
CA SER A 36 0.71 -8.70 13.68
C SER A 36 -0.13 -9.01 12.45
N THR A 37 -1.37 -8.50 12.43
CA THR A 37 -2.09 -8.32 11.17
C THR A 37 -1.30 -7.29 10.38
N SER A 38 -0.25 -7.75 9.69
CA SER A 38 0.52 -6.92 8.77
C SER A 38 -0.44 -6.43 7.69
N MET A 39 -0.49 -5.12 7.51
CA MET A 39 -1.24 -4.49 6.45
C MET A 39 -0.83 -5.07 5.09
N SER A 40 -1.80 -5.39 4.24
CA SER A 40 -1.54 -5.81 2.86
C SER A 40 -0.92 -4.67 2.04
N LEU A 41 -0.29 -5.00 0.92
CA LEU A 41 0.30 -3.98 0.05
C LEU A 41 -0.74 -3.00 -0.50
N GLN A 42 -1.93 -3.49 -0.81
CA GLN A 42 -3.03 -2.64 -1.28
C GLN A 42 -3.52 -1.67 -0.19
N GLU A 43 -3.63 -2.13 1.06
CA GLU A 43 -4.01 -1.27 2.18
C GLU A 43 -2.95 -0.19 2.46
N MET A 44 -1.66 -0.50 2.29
CA MET A 44 -0.60 0.50 2.40
C MET A 44 -0.71 1.58 1.31
N LEU A 45 -1.14 1.20 0.11
CA LEU A 45 -1.41 2.17 -0.96
C LEU A 45 -2.66 3.01 -0.67
N ASP A 46 -3.72 2.38 -0.16
CA ASP A 46 -4.94 3.08 0.23
C ASP A 46 -4.65 4.08 1.37
N ASP A 47 -3.83 3.71 2.35
CA ASP A 47 -3.37 4.62 3.42
C ASP A 47 -2.50 5.77 2.87
N LYS A 48 -1.61 5.47 1.91
CA LYS A 48 -0.85 6.52 1.22
C LYS A 48 -1.77 7.50 0.49
N CYS A 49 -2.84 6.99 -0.09
CA CYS A 49 -3.86 7.80 -0.75
C CYS A 49 -4.72 8.61 0.23
N ARG A 50 -4.99 8.08 1.43
CA ARG A 50 -5.61 8.85 2.53
C ARG A 50 -4.76 10.07 2.87
N VAL A 51 -3.46 9.90 3.06
CA VAL A 51 -2.53 11.02 3.33
C VAL A 51 -2.54 12.05 2.20
N PHE A 52 -2.47 11.62 0.93
CA PHE A 52 -2.56 12.57 -0.19
C PHE A 52 -3.91 13.29 -0.27
N GLY A 53 -5.01 12.63 0.08
CA GLY A 53 -6.33 13.26 0.19
C GLY A 53 -6.39 14.31 1.30
N GLU A 54 -5.83 14.00 2.48
CA GLU A 54 -5.71 14.92 3.60
C GLU A 54 -4.88 16.15 3.22
N GLU A 55 -3.70 15.97 2.63
CA GLU A 55 -2.86 17.07 2.12
C GLU A 55 -3.58 17.92 1.06
N ALA A 56 -4.33 17.29 0.15
CA ALA A 56 -5.12 18.02 -0.84
C ALA A 56 -6.24 18.85 -0.17
N CYS A 57 -6.88 18.32 0.87
CA CYS A 57 -7.86 19.05 1.67
C CYS A 57 -7.23 20.21 2.43
N THR A 58 -6.17 19.97 3.20
CA THR A 58 -5.60 20.95 4.13
C THR A 58 -4.75 21.99 3.43
N ASP A 59 -3.90 21.59 2.50
CA ASP A 59 -2.86 22.46 1.96
C ASP A 59 -3.32 23.12 0.68
N LYS A 60 -4.04 22.37 -0.17
CA LYS A 60 -4.56 22.87 -1.46
C LYS A 60 -6.00 23.37 -1.36
N LYS A 61 -6.65 23.26 -0.20
CA LYS A 61 -8.04 23.68 0.04
C LYS A 61 -9.04 23.03 -0.92
N LEU A 62 -8.74 21.82 -1.39
CA LEU A 62 -9.63 21.04 -2.26
C LEU A 62 -10.64 20.30 -1.39
N THR A 63 -11.76 20.95 -1.11
CA THR A 63 -12.73 20.51 -0.09
C THR A 63 -13.38 19.17 -0.38
N HIS A 64 -13.44 18.75 -1.65
CA HIS A 64 -14.01 17.45 -2.02
C HIS A 64 -13.17 16.23 -1.61
N TYR A 65 -11.96 16.43 -1.10
CA TYR A 65 -11.17 15.36 -0.46
C TYR A 65 -11.26 15.37 1.07
N CYS A 66 -11.89 16.37 1.69
CA CYS A 66 -11.93 16.51 3.14
C CYS A 66 -12.86 15.46 3.78
N GLY A 67 -12.31 14.61 4.64
CA GLY A 67 -13.08 13.59 5.38
C GLY A 67 -13.63 12.46 4.50
N VAL A 68 -13.07 12.28 3.30
CA VAL A 68 -13.48 11.27 2.34
C VAL A 68 -12.52 10.09 2.38
N LYS A 69 -13.05 8.86 2.25
CA LYS A 69 -12.19 7.69 2.08
C LYS A 69 -11.50 7.72 0.73
N MET A 70 -10.22 7.37 0.73
CA MET A 70 -9.37 7.38 -0.45
C MET A 70 -8.88 5.97 -0.76
N TYR A 71 -8.76 5.66 -2.05
CA TYR A 71 -8.35 4.35 -2.55
C TYR A 71 -7.28 4.50 -3.62
N ALA A 72 -6.24 3.67 -3.56
CA ALA A 72 -5.29 3.54 -4.65
C ALA A 72 -5.81 2.55 -5.68
N ARG A 73 -5.94 2.97 -6.93
CA ARG A 73 -6.28 2.08 -8.05
C ARG A 73 -5.41 2.38 -9.25
N LYS A 74 -5.09 1.35 -10.03
CA LYS A 74 -4.48 1.50 -11.37
C LYS A 74 -5.58 1.58 -12.41
N ASP A 75 -6.17 2.76 -12.56
CA ASP A 75 -7.32 2.96 -13.45
C ASP A 75 -7.20 4.27 -14.23
N MET A 76 -8.20 4.58 -15.06
CA MET A 76 -8.26 5.79 -15.89
C MET A 76 -8.52 7.05 -15.05
N GLY A 77 -8.07 8.21 -15.53
CA GLY A 77 -8.31 9.51 -14.90
C GLY A 77 -9.48 10.25 -15.53
N THR A 78 -9.27 11.53 -15.85
CA THR A 78 -10.24 12.34 -16.62
C THR A 78 -10.43 11.81 -18.05
N ALA A 79 -11.37 12.37 -18.80
CA ALA A 79 -11.61 12.00 -20.20
C ALA A 79 -10.37 12.08 -21.13
N SER A 80 -9.38 12.92 -20.78
CA SER A 80 -8.10 13.00 -21.49
C SER A 80 -7.03 12.05 -20.95
N GLN A 81 -7.20 11.52 -19.73
CA GLN A 81 -6.26 10.63 -19.06
C GLN A 81 -6.69 9.16 -19.19
N LYS A 82 -6.73 8.65 -20.43
CA LYS A 82 -7.25 7.31 -20.75
C LYS A 82 -6.33 6.15 -20.35
N ASN A 83 -5.07 6.42 -20.04
CA ASN A 83 -4.13 5.37 -19.61
C ASN A 83 -4.39 5.00 -18.15
N LYS A 84 -4.46 3.69 -17.89
CA LYS A 84 -4.52 3.13 -16.54
C LYS A 84 -3.16 3.26 -15.86
N VAL A 85 -3.08 4.11 -14.85
CA VAL A 85 -1.90 4.28 -13.99
C VAL A 85 -2.34 4.44 -12.55
N TRP A 86 -1.42 4.27 -11.61
CA TRP A 86 -1.71 4.42 -10.19
C TRP A 86 -2.13 5.84 -9.84
N ARG A 87 -3.32 5.96 -9.27
CA ARG A 87 -3.92 7.21 -8.79
C ARG A 87 -4.65 6.96 -7.47
N CYS A 88 -4.85 8.03 -6.73
CA CYS A 88 -5.70 8.04 -5.54
C CYS A 88 -7.07 8.56 -5.90
N TYR A 89 -8.10 7.77 -5.70
CA TYR A 89 -9.50 8.12 -5.98
C TYR A 89 -10.23 8.34 -4.67
N ALA A 90 -11.08 9.37 -4.64
CA ALA A 90 -12.12 9.45 -3.62
C ALA A 90 -13.12 8.29 -3.79
N GLU A 91 -13.66 7.76 -2.69
CA GLU A 91 -14.62 6.64 -2.70
C GLU A 91 -15.77 6.86 -3.69
N PHE A 92 -16.34 8.08 -3.70
CA PHE A 92 -17.46 8.44 -4.57
C PHE A 92 -17.09 8.55 -6.06
N ALA A 93 -15.80 8.47 -6.41
CA ALA A 93 -15.33 8.45 -7.80
C ALA A 93 -15.19 7.02 -8.35
N LEU A 94 -15.41 6.01 -7.51
CA LEU A 94 -15.31 4.60 -7.85
C LEU A 94 -16.68 3.93 -7.78
N HIS A 95 -16.92 3.01 -8.71
CA HIS A 95 -18.05 2.10 -8.65
C HIS A 95 -17.63 0.86 -7.85
N MET A 96 -18.08 0.78 -6.59
CA MET A 96 -17.70 -0.29 -5.66
C MET A 96 -18.37 -1.64 -5.96
N ASP A 97 -19.38 -1.65 -6.83
CA ASP A 97 -20.03 -2.84 -7.37
C ASP A 97 -19.34 -3.37 -8.64
N VAL A 98 -18.42 -2.60 -9.21
CA VAL A 98 -17.65 -2.99 -10.40
C VAL A 98 -16.28 -3.50 -9.99
N SER A 99 -15.96 -4.71 -10.43
CA SER A 99 -14.62 -5.30 -10.29
C SER A 99 -13.75 -4.93 -11.48
N GLY A 100 -12.48 -4.63 -11.22
CA GLY A 100 -11.47 -4.41 -12.25
C GLY A 100 -10.09 -4.92 -11.82
N GLU A 101 -9.24 -5.26 -12.78
CA GLU A 101 -7.82 -5.55 -12.53
C GLU A 101 -7.05 -4.24 -12.30
N ASN A 102 -7.23 -3.67 -11.12
CA ASN A 102 -6.73 -2.34 -10.76
C ASN A 102 -6.20 -2.24 -9.31
N CYS A 103 -6.07 -3.36 -8.61
CA CYS A 103 -5.39 -3.47 -7.31
C CYS A 103 -4.08 -4.27 -7.42
N VAL A 104 -3.34 -4.36 -6.32
CA VAL A 104 -2.19 -5.27 -6.17
C VAL A 104 -2.40 -6.30 -5.07
N ASP A 105 -1.79 -7.47 -5.25
CA ASP A 105 -1.53 -8.39 -4.15
C ASP A 105 -0.27 -7.97 -3.35
N ASP A 106 0.07 -8.73 -2.31
CA ASP A 106 1.26 -8.46 -1.49
C ASP A 106 2.59 -8.66 -2.22
N CYS A 107 2.55 -9.24 -3.42
CA CYS A 107 3.69 -9.43 -4.30
C CYS A 107 3.85 -8.30 -5.32
N GLY A 108 2.92 -7.35 -5.33
CA GLY A 108 2.88 -6.27 -6.31
C GLY A 108 2.35 -6.70 -7.68
N ASN A 109 1.79 -7.91 -7.80
CA ASN A 109 1.12 -8.35 -9.02
C ASN A 109 -0.27 -7.71 -9.10
N MET A 110 -0.71 -7.41 -10.31
CA MET A 110 -2.06 -6.90 -10.53
C MET A 110 -3.09 -7.96 -10.14
N LYS A 111 -4.13 -7.54 -9.42
CA LYS A 111 -5.28 -8.39 -9.08
C LYS A 111 -6.59 -7.68 -9.33
N SER A 112 -7.63 -8.48 -9.55
CA SER A 112 -9.00 -7.98 -9.57
C SER A 112 -9.48 -7.58 -8.17
N CYS A 113 -10.16 -6.44 -8.07
CA CYS A 113 -10.81 -5.97 -6.85
C CYS A 113 -11.99 -5.06 -7.19
N PHE A 114 -12.87 -4.85 -6.21
CA PHE A 114 -13.98 -3.90 -6.30
C PHE A 114 -13.51 -2.44 -6.20
N GLY A 115 -14.23 -1.57 -6.89
CA GLY A 115 -13.92 -0.15 -6.98
C GLY A 115 -13.13 0.16 -8.24
N ALA A 116 -13.86 0.44 -9.33
CA ALA A 116 -13.29 0.79 -10.63
C ALA A 116 -13.89 2.08 -11.18
N VAL A 117 -13.17 2.72 -12.11
CA VAL A 117 -13.66 3.92 -12.81
C VAL A 117 -14.51 3.49 -14.00
N VAL A 118 -15.76 3.94 -14.06
CA VAL A 118 -16.63 3.77 -15.25
C VAL A 118 -16.59 5.07 -16.06
N GLY A 119 -15.95 5.02 -17.23
CA GLY A 119 -15.79 6.18 -18.12
C GLY A 119 -14.62 7.08 -17.73
N SER A 120 -14.82 8.00 -16.78
CA SER A 120 -13.77 8.92 -16.32
C SER A 120 -14.02 9.39 -14.88
N SER A 121 -12.94 9.71 -14.17
CA SER A 121 -12.98 10.34 -12.84
C SER A 121 -12.53 11.80 -12.92
N THR A 122 -13.17 12.67 -12.14
CA THR A 122 -12.70 14.04 -11.87
C THR A 122 -12.22 14.24 -10.43
N ALA A 123 -12.44 13.25 -9.55
CA ALA A 123 -12.08 13.29 -8.14
C ALA A 123 -10.97 12.29 -7.82
N HIS A 124 -9.79 12.53 -8.41
CA HIS A 124 -8.58 11.75 -8.18
C HIS A 124 -7.33 12.62 -8.12
N LEU A 125 -6.30 12.10 -7.47
CA LEU A 125 -4.97 12.68 -7.39
C LEU A 125 -4.00 11.75 -8.13
N THR A 126 -3.26 12.30 -9.09
CA THR A 126 -2.25 11.53 -9.84
C THR A 126 -0.88 11.74 -9.20
N ASN A 127 -0.35 10.70 -8.55
CA ASN A 127 1.03 10.63 -8.08
C ASN A 127 1.57 9.20 -8.27
N THR A 128 1.59 8.77 -9.53
CA THR A 128 1.92 7.40 -9.94
C THR A 128 3.29 6.95 -9.42
N ALA A 129 4.32 7.80 -9.53
CA ALA A 129 5.67 7.47 -9.09
C ALA A 129 5.74 7.16 -7.58
N ALA A 130 5.02 7.91 -6.74
CA ALA A 130 5.02 7.65 -5.29
C ALA A 130 4.35 6.32 -4.93
N LEU A 131 3.27 5.97 -5.63
CA LEU A 131 2.56 4.71 -5.42
C LEU A 131 3.38 3.51 -5.95
N GLU A 132 4.01 3.63 -7.11
CA GLU A 132 4.90 2.60 -7.66
C GLU A 132 6.16 2.38 -6.81
N ALA A 133 6.72 3.45 -6.24
CA ALA A 133 7.82 3.36 -5.29
C ALA A 133 7.41 2.61 -4.01
N LEU A 134 6.19 2.84 -3.52
CA LEU A 134 5.64 2.13 -2.37
C LEU A 134 5.46 0.64 -2.68
N ILE A 135 4.89 0.30 -3.83
CA ILE A 135 4.76 -1.09 -4.31
C ILE A 135 6.12 -1.78 -4.32
N THR A 136 7.10 -1.14 -4.94
CA THR A 136 8.45 -1.70 -5.12
C THR A 136 9.14 -1.92 -3.77
N SER A 137 8.94 -1.02 -2.82
CA SER A 137 9.62 -1.04 -1.53
C SER A 137 8.98 -1.98 -0.50
N ASN A 138 7.70 -2.32 -0.68
CA ASN A 138 6.91 -3.06 0.33
C ASN A 138 6.33 -4.38 -0.17
N LYS A 139 6.52 -4.74 -1.44
CA LYS A 139 6.17 -6.10 -1.89
C LYS A 139 6.99 -7.14 -1.14
N LYS A 140 6.38 -8.29 -0.87
CA LYS A 140 7.04 -9.43 -0.25
C LYS A 140 8.17 -9.94 -1.15
N THR A 141 9.23 -10.46 -0.55
CA THR A 141 10.39 -11.02 -1.27
C THR A 141 10.13 -12.45 -1.75
N ASP A 142 9.34 -13.20 -1.00
CA ASP A 142 9.11 -14.63 -1.23
C ASP A 142 7.86 -14.85 -2.09
N CYS A 143 7.82 -14.17 -3.23
CA CYS A 143 6.72 -14.25 -4.18
C CYS A 143 7.07 -15.27 -5.25
N SER A 144 6.40 -16.41 -5.22
CA SER A 144 6.45 -17.35 -6.34
C SER A 144 5.77 -16.71 -7.55
N THR A 145 6.53 -16.52 -8.63
CA THR A 145 5.96 -16.32 -9.95
C THR A 145 5.35 -17.66 -10.36
N GLU A 146 4.06 -17.86 -10.11
CA GLU A 146 3.34 -18.90 -10.84
C GLU A 146 3.22 -18.39 -12.28
N GLU A 147 4.16 -18.81 -13.14
CA GLU A 147 3.97 -18.72 -14.58
C GLU A 147 2.71 -19.54 -14.92
N PRO A 148 1.79 -19.02 -15.76
CA PRO A 148 0.64 -19.79 -16.17
C PRO A 148 1.17 -21.05 -16.87
N ALA A 149 0.84 -22.22 -16.32
CA ALA A 149 1.08 -23.49 -16.98
C ALA A 149 0.38 -23.42 -18.35
N VAL A 150 1.18 -23.27 -19.40
CA VAL A 150 0.76 -23.52 -20.77
C VAL A 150 0.46 -25.01 -20.84
N GLU A 151 -0.80 -25.37 -20.66
CA GLU A 151 -1.29 -26.67 -21.10
C GLU A 151 -1.29 -26.65 -22.63
N ASP A 152 -0.22 -27.19 -23.21
CA ASP A 152 -0.13 -27.59 -24.61
C ASP A 152 -1.26 -28.59 -24.91
N VAL A 153 -2.43 -28.12 -25.33
CA VAL A 153 -3.41 -28.96 -26.02
C VAL A 153 -3.08 -28.93 -27.50
N ALA A 154 -2.13 -29.79 -27.87
CA ALA A 154 -1.96 -30.23 -29.24
C ALA A 154 -3.26 -30.92 -29.69
N VAL A 155 -4.08 -30.21 -30.48
CA VAL A 155 -5.10 -30.87 -31.30
C VAL A 155 -4.41 -31.29 -32.58
N GLU A 156 -3.89 -32.52 -32.61
CA GLU A 156 -3.63 -33.20 -33.87
C GLU A 156 -4.96 -33.45 -34.58
N GLU A 157 -5.05 -32.98 -35.82
CA GLU A 157 -6.03 -33.48 -36.77
C GLU A 157 -5.78 -34.97 -37.05
N PRO A 158 -6.84 -35.75 -37.30
CA PRO A 158 -6.75 -36.75 -38.34
C PRO A 158 -7.69 -36.42 -39.49
N SER A 159 -7.05 -36.18 -40.63
CA SER A 159 -7.67 -36.35 -41.93
C SER A 159 -8.11 -37.82 -42.16
N SER A 160 -9.14 -37.96 -42.99
CA SER A 160 -9.46 -39.08 -43.89
C SER A 160 -10.72 -39.93 -43.59
N SER A 161 -11.60 -39.91 -44.60
CA SER A 161 -12.38 -41.04 -45.20
C SER A 161 -13.38 -41.79 -44.30
N VAL A 162 -14.67 -41.90 -44.63
CA VAL A 162 -15.32 -42.38 -45.87
C VAL A 162 -16.68 -41.72 -46.05
#